data_AF-A0A7X7UW40-F1
#
_entry.id   AF-A0A7X7UW40-F1
#
_cell.length_a   1.000
_cell.length_b   1.000
_cell.length_c   1.000
_cell.angle_alpha   90.00
_cell.angle_beta   90.00
_cell.angle_gamma   90.00
#
_symmetry.space_group_name_H-M   'P 1'
#
loop_
_entity.id
_entity.type
_entity.pdbx_description
1 polymer ?
#
loop_
_entity_poly.entity_id
_entity_poly.type
_entity_poly.pdbx_seq_one_letter_code
_entity_poly.pdbx_strand_id
1 'polypeptide(L)'
;KDGGRFTVSDQELELLNTAADIDFLRLLANRTNGEFFMNEDYDKALPLLEKLNSSASNEVSEIKEYSPLSSLTIILLLIVIFALEWFIRKRYGLL
;
A
#
# COMPACT_ATOMS: atom_id res chain seq x y z
N LYS A 1 -37.31 10.20 -17.23
CA LYS A 1 -36.57 9.81 -15.99
C LYS A 1 -35.24 9.32 -16.52
N ASP A 2 -34.32 10.24 -16.71
CA ASP A 2 -33.22 10.06 -17.67
C ASP A 2 -32.01 9.60 -16.88
N GLY A 3 -31.83 8.27 -16.84
CA GLY A 3 -30.70 7.65 -16.17
C GLY A 3 -29.44 7.89 -17.00
N GLY A 4 -28.64 8.88 -16.61
CA GLY A 4 -27.29 9.06 -17.16
C GLY A 4 -26.46 7.82 -16.87
N ARG A 5 -25.97 7.15 -17.93
CA ARG A 5 -25.06 6.02 -17.83
C ARG A 5 -23.65 6.58 -17.64
N PHE A 6 -23.12 6.48 -16.43
CA PHE A 6 -21.71 6.78 -16.15
C PHE A 6 -20.86 5.55 -16.46
N THR A 7 -19.95 5.69 -17.42
CA THR A 7 -18.96 4.66 -17.75
C THR A 7 -17.63 5.12 -17.19
N VAL A 8 -17.08 4.38 -16.23
CA VAL A 8 -15.69 4.56 -15.79
C VAL A 8 -14.82 3.76 -16.75
N SER A 9 -14.02 4.44 -17.55
CA SER A 9 -12.96 3.83 -18.37
C SER A 9 -11.62 4.25 -17.79
N ASP A 10 -10.61 3.38 -17.87
CA ASP A 10 -9.22 3.64 -17.43
C ASP A 10 -8.53 4.62 -18.39
N GLN A 11 -9.13 5.78 -18.60
CA GLN A 11 -8.59 6.81 -19.46
C GLN A 11 -7.85 7.81 -18.57
N GLU A 12 -6.52 7.87 -18.74
CA GLU A 12 -5.65 8.79 -18.03
C GLU A 12 -5.89 10.22 -18.55
N LEU A 13 -6.88 10.90 -17.97
CA LEU A 13 -7.23 12.29 -18.30
C LEU A 13 -6.03 13.25 -18.17
N GLU A 14 -5.12 12.96 -17.24
CA GLU A 14 -3.85 13.67 -17.03
C GLU A 14 -2.89 13.57 -18.23
N LEU A 15 -3.00 12.51 -19.06
CA LEU A 15 -2.17 12.34 -20.26
C LEU A 15 -2.73 13.13 -21.46
N LEU A 16 -4.02 13.49 -21.44
CA LEU A 16 -4.63 14.33 -22.47
C LEU A 16 -4.23 15.80 -22.34
N ASN A 17 -3.93 16.27 -21.12
CA ASN A 17 -3.42 17.61 -20.87
C ASN A 17 -2.34 17.58 -19.78
N THR A 18 -1.09 17.72 -20.20
CA THR A 18 0.08 17.69 -19.31
C THR A 18 0.31 18.99 -18.54
N ALA A 19 -0.50 20.03 -18.79
CA ALA A 19 -0.41 21.29 -18.05
C ALA A 19 -1.11 21.15 -16.69
N ALA A 20 -0.44 21.61 -15.63
CA ALA A 20 -1.01 21.59 -14.29
C ALA A 20 -2.26 22.48 -14.20
N ASP A 21 -3.40 21.89 -13.85
CA ASP A 21 -4.64 22.62 -13.58
C ASP A 21 -4.64 23.11 -12.13
N ILE A 22 -4.26 24.38 -11.95
CA ILE A 22 -4.14 25.03 -10.64
C ILE A 22 -5.49 25.14 -9.94
N ASP A 23 -6.58 25.33 -10.69
CA ASP A 23 -7.92 25.46 -10.12
C ASP A 23 -8.42 24.11 -9.61
N PHE A 24 -8.18 23.04 -10.38
CA PHE A 24 -8.45 21.67 -9.96
C PHE A 24 -7.64 21.27 -8.73
N LEU A 25 -6.33 21.54 -8.72
CA LEU A 25 -5.45 21.21 -7.59
C LEU A 25 -5.86 21.97 -6.31
N ARG A 26 -6.27 23.24 -6.42
CA ARG A 26 -6.79 24.03 -5.30
C ARG A 26 -8.11 23.45 -4.79
N LEU A 27 -9.02 23.07 -5.68
CA LEU A 27 -10.28 22.43 -5.32
C LEU A 27 -10.02 21.09 -4.62
N LEU A 28 -9.08 20.30 -5.12
CA LEU A 28 -8.71 19.01 -4.54
C LEU A 28 -8.18 19.18 -3.12
N ALA A 29 -7.21 20.08 -2.90
CA ALA A 29 -6.68 20.39 -1.59
C ALA A 29 -7.78 20.82 -0.60
N ASN A 30 -8.67 21.72 -1.02
CA ASN A 30 -9.81 22.14 -0.20
C ASN A 30 -10.77 20.99 0.15
N ARG A 31 -10.94 20.01 -0.74
CA ARG A 31 -11.82 18.84 -0.53
C ARG A 31 -11.19 17.79 0.36
N THR A 32 -9.88 17.61 0.29
CA THR A 32 -9.12 16.65 1.11
C THR A 32 -8.64 17.26 2.43
N ASN A 33 -8.98 18.53 2.70
CA ASN A 33 -8.49 19.30 3.85
C ASN A 33 -6.95 19.41 3.87
N GLY A 34 -6.33 19.37 2.68
CA GLY A 34 -4.91 19.56 2.46
C GLY A 34 -4.56 21.02 2.17
N GLU A 35 -3.27 21.32 2.18
CA GLU A 35 -2.75 22.67 1.90
C GLU A 35 -2.25 22.76 0.45
N PHE A 36 -2.58 23.87 -0.23
CA PHE A 36 -2.14 24.14 -1.61
C PHE A 36 -1.04 25.21 -1.59
N PHE A 37 0.10 24.91 -2.20
CA PHE A 37 1.25 25.82 -2.33
C PHE A 37 1.52 26.11 -3.80
N MET A 38 1.68 27.38 -4.13
CA MET A 38 2.12 27.81 -5.47
C MET A 38 3.66 27.78 -5.53
N ASN A 39 4.24 27.74 -6.73
CA ASN A 39 5.71 27.73 -6.89
C ASN A 39 6.42 28.91 -6.19
N GLU A 40 5.73 30.04 -6.05
CA GLU A 40 6.22 31.25 -5.38
C GLU A 40 6.24 31.12 -3.85
N ASP A 41 5.44 30.22 -3.28
CA ASP A 41 5.31 29.99 -1.84
C ASP A 41 6.18 28.80 -1.35
N TYR A 42 7.13 28.35 -2.19
CA TYR A 42 8.01 27.22 -1.88
C TYR A 42 8.74 27.37 -0.53
N ASP A 43 9.15 28.59 -0.19
CA ASP A 43 9.83 28.91 1.08
C ASP A 43 8.95 28.64 2.31
N LYS A 44 7.62 28.69 2.16
CA LYS A 44 6.65 28.38 3.23
C LYS A 44 6.31 26.90 3.30
N ALA A 45 6.51 26.16 2.21
CA ALA A 45 6.25 24.71 2.16
C ALA A 45 7.32 23.93 2.93
N LEU A 46 8.60 24.29 2.79
CA LEU A 46 9.72 23.63 3.47
C LEU A 46 9.56 23.46 5.00
N PRO A 47 9.23 24.50 5.79
CA PRO A 47 9.06 24.36 7.24
C PRO A 47 7.85 23.51 7.62
N LEU A 48 6.79 23.49 6.78
CA LEU A 48 5.65 22.60 6.99
C LEU A 48 6.04 21.13 6.72
N LEU A 49 6.80 20.89 5.65
CA LEU A 49 7.32 19.56 5.32
C LEU A 49 8.24 19.04 6.43
N GLU A 50 9.10 19.88 7.01
CA GLU A 50 9.97 19.50 8.12
C GLU A 50 9.16 19.13 9.39
N LYS A 51 8.09 19.87 9.68
CA LYS A 51 7.16 19.56 10.78
C LYS A 51 6.40 18.25 10.55
N LEU A 52 5.93 18.01 9.31
CA LEU A 52 5.26 16.77 8.94
C LEU A 52 6.23 15.58 8.99
N ASN A 53 7.45 15.73 8.49
CA ASN A 53 8.48 14.70 8.50
C ASN A 53 8.92 14.34 9.94
N SER A 54 9.05 15.33 10.81
CA SER A 54 9.32 15.12 12.24
C SER A 54 8.19 14.32 12.92
N SER A 55 6.95 14.47 12.44
CA SER A 55 5.77 13.74 12.93
C SER A 55 5.61 12.37 12.26
N ALA A 56 6.15 12.20 11.04
CA ALA A 56 6.06 11.00 10.22
C ALA A 56 7.13 9.95 10.53
N SER A 57 8.04 10.21 11.49
CA SER A 57 9.14 9.32 11.92
C SER A 57 8.72 7.92 12.42
N ASN A 58 7.43 7.54 12.37
CA ASN A 58 6.96 6.21 12.72
C ASN A 58 6.15 5.51 11.62
N GLU A 59 5.93 6.14 10.46
CA GLU A 59 5.37 5.42 9.31
C GLU A 59 6.52 4.83 8.49
N VAL A 60 7.32 4.00 9.16
CA VAL A 60 7.95 2.91 8.42
C VAL A 60 6.75 2.10 7.93
N SER A 61 6.42 2.24 6.66
CA SER A 61 5.63 1.25 5.96
C SER A 61 6.45 -0.04 6.02
N GLU A 62 6.37 -0.73 7.15
CA GLU A 62 6.80 -2.10 7.27
C GLU A 62 5.82 -2.84 6.36
N ILE A 63 6.18 -2.90 5.08
CA ILE A 63 5.72 -3.93 4.17
C ILE A 63 6.28 -5.21 4.79
N LYS A 64 5.63 -5.68 5.85
CA LYS A 64 5.86 -6.99 6.43
C LYS A 64 5.34 -7.94 5.39
N GLU A 65 6.19 -8.27 4.42
CA GLU A 65 6.06 -9.51 3.69
C GLU A 65 6.17 -10.62 4.72
N TYR A 66 5.03 -10.97 5.33
CA TYR A 66 4.89 -12.20 6.07
C TYR A 66 5.07 -13.31 5.05
N SER A 67 6.31 -13.75 4.86
CA SER A 67 6.59 -15.01 4.20
C SER A 67 6.36 -16.09 5.27
N PRO A 68 5.20 -16.78 5.27
CA PRO A 68 4.86 -17.74 6.32
C PRO A 68 5.86 -18.90 6.39
N LEU A 69 6.61 -19.11 5.29
CA LEU A 69 7.66 -20.11 5.14
C LEU A 69 9.05 -19.64 5.59
N SER A 70 9.25 -18.35 5.88
CA SER A 70 10.55 -17.84 6.34
C SER A 70 10.85 -18.22 7.80
N SER A 71 9.82 -18.55 8.59
CA SER A 71 10.02 -19.00 9.96
C SER A 71 10.55 -20.44 10.01
N LEU A 72 11.77 -20.60 10.53
CA LEU A 72 12.42 -21.89 10.78
C LEU A 72 11.50 -22.87 11.55
N THR A 73 10.62 -22.33 12.39
CA THR A 73 9.65 -23.06 13.20
C THR A 73 8.59 -23.79 12.35
N ILE A 74 8.07 -23.19 11.27
CA ILE A 74 7.09 -23.83 10.38
C ILE A 74 7.72 -25.02 9.65
N ILE A 75 8.97 -24.88 9.22
CA ILE A 75 9.71 -25.93 8.51
C ILE A 75 9.98 -27.11 9.44
N LEU A 76 10.41 -26.84 10.68
CA LEU A 76 10.63 -27.88 11.69
C LEU A 76 9.35 -28.65 12.00
N LEU A 77 8.21 -27.96 12.15
CA LEU A 77 6.92 -28.59 12.39
C LEU A 77 6.52 -29.52 11.23
N LEU A 78 6.72 -29.08 9.98
CA LEU A 78 6.42 -29.86 8.79
C LEU A 78 7.22 -31.17 8.74
N ILE A 79 8.52 -31.10 9.05
CA ILE A 79 9.41 -32.27 9.10
C ILE A 79 8.94 -33.26 10.18
N VAL A 80 8.53 -32.77 11.35
CA VAL A 80 8.01 -33.62 12.44
C VAL A 80 6.71 -34.30 12.03
N ILE A 81 5.80 -33.59 11.36
CA ILE A 81 4.54 -34.15 10.86
C ILE A 81 4.82 -35.25 9.82
N PHE A 82 5.72 -35.00 8.86
CA PHE A 82 6.08 -36.02 7.87
C PHE A 82 6.78 -37.24 8.51
N ALA A 83 7.64 -37.02 9.51
CA ALA A 83 8.27 -38.10 10.25
C ALA A 83 7.25 -38.93 11.04
N LEU A 84 6.25 -38.27 11.65
CA LEU A 84 5.14 -38.92 12.33
C LEU A 84 4.25 -39.70 11.36
N GLU A 85 3.91 -39.11 10.22
CA GLU A 85 3.14 -39.77 9.16
C GLU A 85 3.86 -41.04 8.68
N TRP A 86 5.16 -40.95 8.43
CA TRP A 86 5.97 -42.10 8.06
C TRP A 86 6.02 -43.16 9.18
N PHE A 87 6.18 -42.74 10.43
CA PHE A 87 6.23 -43.65 11.58
C PHE A 87 4.89 -44.39 11.77
N ILE A 88 3.78 -43.66 11.63
CA ILE A 88 2.41 -44.21 11.64
C ILE A 88 2.27 -45.23 10.50
N ARG A 89 2.65 -44.87 9.27
CA ARG A 89 2.61 -45.77 8.12
C ARG A 89 3.46 -47.03 8.35
N LYS A 90 4.65 -46.88 8.96
CA LYS A 90 5.54 -47.99 9.29
C LYS A 90 4.92 -48.95 10.32
N ARG A 91 4.11 -48.44 11.26
CA ARG A 91 3.46 -49.25 12.31
C ARG A 91 2.16 -49.89 11.86
N TYR A 92 1.44 -49.30 10.91
CA TYR A 92 0.21 -49.85 10.35
C TYR A 92 0.42 -50.81 9.17
N GLY A 93 1.68 -51.10 8.79
CA GLY A 93 1.99 -52.15 7.83
C GLY A 93 1.51 -51.87 6.41
N LEU A 94 1.35 -50.59 6.02
CA LEU A 94 1.04 -50.21 4.64
C LEU A 94 2.32 -50.16 3.78
N LEU A 95 3.16 -51.19 3.94
CA LEU A 95 4.31 -51.60 3.11
C LEU A 95 4.48 -53.12 3.26
#